data_AF-A0A850PRX3-F1
#
_entry.id   AF-A0A850PRX3-F1
#
_cell.length_a   1.000
_cell.length_b   1.000
_cell.length_c   1.000
_cell.angle_alpha   90.00
_cell.angle_beta   90.00
_cell.angle_gamma   90.00
#
_symmetry.space_group_name_H-M   'P 1'
#
loop_
_entity.id
_entity.type
_entity.pdbx_description
1 polymer ?
#
loop_
_entity_poly.entity_id
_entity_poly.type
_entity_poly.pdbx_seq_one_letter_code
_entity_poly.pdbx_strand_id
1 'polypeptide(L)'
;MSKIVRVLATAVAVPTIAGIALAGTANADPRLVNGAFVETNGDPLNVLTFETSCGPAGCAGTVSSNQGWTTAAMMTGGRWVFTVSKPGGLTCDDGSYEPAVTSMSVDPVTLGGVLSSDSNFGCEGGTVTTSAFQLQRVG
;
A
#
# COMPACT_ATOMS: atom_id res chain seq x y z
N MET A 1 -70.41 -54.72 -7.50
CA MET A 1 -70.26 -53.97 -8.77
C MET A 1 -69.34 -52.79 -8.52
N SER A 2 -68.40 -52.60 -9.44
CA SER A 2 -67.25 -51.70 -9.44
C SER A 2 -67.55 -50.23 -9.13
N LYS A 3 -66.59 -49.53 -8.52
CA LYS A 3 -65.70 -48.59 -9.26
C LYS A 3 -64.60 -48.01 -8.37
N ILE A 4 -63.37 -48.33 -8.76
CA ILE A 4 -62.13 -47.63 -8.39
C ILE A 4 -62.17 -46.26 -9.06
N VAL A 5 -61.96 -45.18 -8.29
CA VAL A 5 -61.64 -43.86 -8.85
C VAL A 5 -60.31 -43.43 -8.25
N ARG A 6 -59.25 -43.51 -9.08
CA ARG A 6 -57.93 -42.94 -8.83
C ARG A 6 -58.04 -41.41 -8.94
N VAL A 7 -57.66 -40.69 -7.90
CA VAL A 7 -57.47 -39.23 -7.97
C VAL A 7 -55.96 -38.95 -8.00
N LEU A 8 -55.54 -38.18 -9.00
CA LEU A 8 -54.15 -37.83 -9.27
C LEU A 8 -53.57 -36.98 -8.13
N ALA A 9 -52.38 -37.36 -7.65
CA ALA A 9 -51.56 -36.53 -6.80
C ALA A 9 -50.89 -35.44 -7.66
N THR A 10 -51.35 -34.20 -7.55
CA THR A 10 -50.66 -33.02 -8.09
C THR A 10 -49.46 -32.70 -7.20
N ALA A 11 -48.26 -32.99 -7.70
CA ALA A 11 -47.00 -32.62 -7.04
C ALA A 11 -46.84 -31.09 -7.07
N VAL A 12 -46.81 -30.46 -5.89
CA VAL A 12 -46.47 -29.05 -5.73
C VAL A 12 -44.95 -28.93 -5.76
N ALA A 13 -44.39 -28.45 -6.88
CA ALA A 13 -42.97 -28.15 -6.98
C ALA A 13 -42.67 -26.86 -6.20
N VAL A 14 -41.97 -26.98 -5.07
CA VAL A 14 -41.47 -25.84 -4.29
C VAL A 14 -40.18 -25.36 -4.96
N PRO A 15 -40.07 -24.10 -5.43
CA PRO A 15 -38.81 -23.57 -5.91
C PRO A 15 -37.89 -23.31 -4.72
N THR A 16 -36.84 -24.12 -4.58
CA THR A 16 -35.74 -23.82 -3.66
C THR A 16 -34.97 -22.62 -4.19
N ILE A 17 -35.15 -21.45 -3.57
CA ILE A 17 -34.34 -20.27 -3.81
C ILE A 17 -32.95 -20.56 -3.20
N ALA A 18 -31.98 -20.92 -4.04
CA ALA A 18 -30.59 -20.98 -3.64
C ALA A 18 -30.11 -19.54 -3.37
N GLY A 19 -30.03 -19.16 -2.09
CA GLY A 19 -29.44 -17.89 -1.68
C GLY A 19 -27.98 -17.86 -2.09
N ILE A 20 -27.65 -17.04 -3.09
CA ILE A 20 -26.26 -16.71 -3.44
C ILE A 20 -25.75 -15.85 -2.29
N ALA A 21 -25.06 -16.46 -1.33
CA ALA A 21 -24.30 -15.72 -0.34
C ALA A 21 -23.18 -14.99 -1.09
N LEU A 22 -23.32 -13.67 -1.25
CA LEU A 22 -22.20 -12.82 -1.64
C LEU A 22 -21.12 -13.02 -0.58
N ALA A 23 -20.01 -13.65 -0.95
CA ALA A 23 -18.81 -13.65 -0.14
C ALA A 23 -18.46 -12.17 0.08
N GLY A 24 -18.73 -11.67 1.29
CA GLY A 24 -18.30 -10.32 1.67
C GLY A 24 -16.82 -10.19 1.37
N THR A 25 -16.41 -9.06 0.82
CA THR A 25 -15.00 -8.77 0.57
C THR A 25 -14.26 -8.93 1.90
N ALA A 26 -13.47 -9.99 2.03
CA ALA A 26 -12.56 -10.16 3.16
C ALA A 26 -11.52 -9.05 3.04
N ASN A 27 -11.77 -7.91 3.69
CA ASN A 27 -10.76 -6.90 3.90
C ASN A 27 -9.80 -7.51 4.92
N ALA A 28 -8.68 -8.03 4.43
CA ALA A 28 -7.59 -8.43 5.30
C ALA A 28 -7.20 -7.22 6.16
N ASP A 29 -7.02 -7.43 7.45
CA ASP A 29 -6.54 -6.38 8.34
C ASP A 29 -5.26 -5.78 7.76
N PRO A 30 -5.16 -4.44 7.62
CA PRO A 30 -4.02 -3.83 6.94
C PRO A 30 -2.72 -4.23 7.63
N ARG A 31 -1.78 -4.80 6.86
CA ARG A 31 -0.53 -5.28 7.45
C ARG A 31 0.35 -4.13 7.90
N LEU A 32 0.69 -4.16 9.19
CA LEU A 32 1.68 -3.27 9.79
C LEU A 32 3.10 -3.64 9.33
N VAL A 33 3.94 -2.62 9.19
CA VAL A 33 5.39 -2.76 9.00
C VAL A 33 6.04 -2.04 10.18
N ASN A 34 6.78 -2.77 11.00
CA ASN A 34 7.39 -2.24 12.22
C ASN A 34 8.82 -2.73 12.38
N GLY A 35 9.75 -1.86 12.75
CA GLY A 35 11.16 -2.20 12.97
C GLY A 35 12.11 -1.60 11.93
N ALA A 36 13.37 -2.03 11.99
CA ALA A 36 14.45 -1.50 11.16
C ALA A 36 14.65 -2.31 9.88
N PHE A 37 14.88 -1.62 8.76
CA PHE A 37 15.05 -2.20 7.43
C PHE A 37 16.16 -1.47 6.66
N VAL A 38 16.80 -2.19 5.75
CA VAL A 38 17.73 -1.64 4.75
C VAL A 38 17.23 -1.97 3.35
N GLU A 39 17.61 -1.16 2.37
CA GLU A 39 17.36 -1.47 0.96
C GLU A 39 18.41 -2.47 0.45
N THR A 40 17.99 -3.61 -0.13
CA THR A 40 18.93 -4.63 -0.63
C THR A 40 19.63 -4.21 -1.92
N ASN A 41 18.99 -3.34 -2.71
CA ASN A 41 19.49 -2.85 -3.99
C ASN A 41 19.80 -1.34 -3.95
N GLY A 42 19.86 -0.77 -2.74
CA GLY A 42 20.08 0.65 -2.49
C GLY A 42 21.34 0.89 -1.66
N ASP A 43 21.33 1.95 -0.85
CA ASP A 43 22.39 2.20 0.13
C ASP A 43 22.18 1.31 1.37
N PRO A 44 23.02 0.28 1.59
CA PRO A 44 22.86 -0.62 2.73
C PRO A 44 23.17 0.06 4.07
N LEU A 45 23.75 1.26 4.07
CA LEU A 45 24.03 2.04 5.28
C LEU A 45 22.85 2.92 5.70
N ASN A 46 21.87 3.13 4.83
CA ASN A 46 20.64 3.83 5.17
C ASN A 46 19.65 2.86 5.81
N VAL A 47 19.44 3.01 7.12
CA VAL A 47 18.50 2.20 7.90
C VAL A 47 17.21 2.98 8.09
N LEU A 48 16.11 2.42 7.59
CA LEU A 48 14.76 2.93 7.74
C LEU A 48 14.06 2.21 8.90
N THR A 49 13.58 2.96 9.89
CA THR A 49 12.78 2.43 10.99
C THR A 49 11.32 2.81 10.80
N PHE A 50 10.47 1.80 10.69
CA PHE A 50 9.02 1.95 10.55
C PHE A 50 8.34 1.78 11.91
N GLU A 51 7.41 2.69 12.22
CA GLU A 51 6.52 2.62 13.38
C GLU A 51 5.10 2.90 12.91
N THR A 52 4.31 1.84 12.74
CA THR A 52 2.98 1.88 12.13
C THR A 52 1.92 1.25 13.00
N SER A 53 0.71 1.81 12.92
CA SER A 53 -0.46 1.34 13.64
C SER A 53 -1.74 1.57 12.82
N CYS A 54 -2.80 0.85 13.18
CA CYS A 54 -4.13 1.01 12.58
C CYS A 54 -5.15 1.38 13.65
N GLY A 55 -6.05 2.29 13.31
CA GLY A 55 -7.19 2.66 14.14
C GLY A 55 -8.46 2.83 13.30
N PRO A 56 -9.58 3.28 13.91
CA PRO A 56 -10.85 3.44 13.20
C PRO A 56 -10.81 4.40 12.01
N ALA A 57 -9.88 5.35 12.00
CA ALA A 57 -9.70 6.34 10.93
C ALA A 57 -8.78 5.85 9.79
N GLY A 58 -8.23 4.64 9.88
CA GLY A 58 -7.25 4.09 8.94
C GLY A 58 -5.90 3.79 9.60
N CYS A 59 -4.90 3.50 8.78
CA CYS A 59 -3.56 3.17 9.24
C CYS A 59 -2.55 4.26 8.89
N ALA A 60 -1.77 4.63 9.89
CA ALA A 60 -0.76 5.68 9.82
C ALA A 60 0.45 5.30 10.68
N GLY A 61 1.55 6.00 10.46
CA GLY A 61 2.78 5.78 11.19
C GLY A 61 3.85 6.78 10.81
N THR A 62 5.07 6.46 11.20
CA THR A 62 6.26 7.21 10.85
C THR A 62 7.30 6.28 10.22
N VAL A 63 8.14 6.89 9.39
CA VAL A 63 9.38 6.29 8.90
C VAL A 63 10.51 7.25 9.26
N SER A 64 11.50 6.75 9.98
CA SER A 64 12.71 7.50 10.33
C SER A 64 13.93 6.87 9.66
N SER A 65 14.93 7.69 9.35
CA SER A 65 16.22 7.24 8.83
C SER A 65 17.32 7.54 9.83
N ASN A 66 18.30 6.65 9.92
CA ASN A 66 19.55 6.90 10.64
C ASN A 66 20.36 8.09 10.07
N GLN A 67 19.97 8.64 8.91
CA GLN A 67 20.50 9.88 8.33
C GLN A 67 19.85 11.15 8.92
N GLY A 68 19.00 11.02 9.94
CA GLY A 68 18.53 12.15 10.76
C GLY A 68 17.20 12.78 10.33
N TRP A 69 16.40 12.11 9.50
CA TRP A 69 15.06 12.57 9.12
C TRP A 69 13.96 11.62 9.61
N THR A 70 12.74 12.14 9.72
CA THR A 70 11.52 11.36 10.01
C THR A 70 10.36 11.96 9.23
N THR A 71 9.51 11.12 8.66
CA THR A 71 8.32 11.53 7.90
C THR A 71 7.11 10.69 8.26
N ALA A 72 5.92 11.22 7.97
CA ALA A 72 4.68 10.48 8.14
C ALA A 72 4.51 9.44 7.03
N ALA A 73 3.97 8.28 7.38
CA ALA A 73 3.56 7.24 6.45
C ALA A 73 2.08 6.93 6.59
N MET A 74 1.41 6.71 5.47
CA MET A 74 -0.02 6.38 5.43
C MET A 74 -0.26 5.13 4.59
N MET A 75 -1.19 4.29 5.03
CA MET A 75 -1.63 3.15 4.25
C MET A 75 -2.60 3.60 3.16
N THR A 76 -2.22 3.44 1.90
CA THR A 76 -3.05 3.78 0.74
C THR A 76 -3.01 2.62 -0.26
N GLY A 77 -4.18 2.11 -0.66
CA GLY A 77 -4.25 1.02 -1.65
C GLY A 77 -3.52 -0.26 -1.24
N GLY A 78 -3.45 -0.55 0.07
CA GLY A 78 -2.75 -1.73 0.61
C GLY A 78 -1.22 -1.57 0.71
N ARG A 79 -0.69 -0.36 0.49
CA ARG A 79 0.74 -0.06 0.59
C ARG A 79 1.00 1.09 1.55
N TRP A 80 2.14 1.06 2.22
CA TRP A 80 2.63 2.19 3.00
C TRP A 80 3.27 3.21 2.07
N VAL A 81 2.75 4.43 2.08
CA VAL A 81 3.24 5.53 1.25
C VAL A 81 3.78 6.63 2.15
N PHE A 82 4.96 7.14 1.82
CA PHE A 82 5.58 8.26 2.49
C PHE A 82 6.43 9.08 1.52
N THR A 83 6.66 10.34 1.87
CA THR A 83 7.43 11.27 1.05
C THR A 83 8.49 11.94 1.91
N VAL A 84 9.70 12.04 1.37
CA VAL A 84 10.82 12.76 1.96
C VAL A 84 11.16 13.90 1.03
N SER A 85 11.29 15.11 1.57
CA SER A 85 11.78 16.28 0.84
C SER A 85 13.07 16.77 1.47
N LYS A 86 14.08 17.02 0.65
CA LYS A 86 15.32 17.67 1.05
C LYS A 86 15.31 19.10 0.51
N PRO A 87 15.13 20.13 1.36
CA PRO A 87 15.20 21.52 0.93
C PRO A 87 16.55 21.84 0.26
N GLY A 88 16.51 22.57 -0.85
CA GLY A 88 17.71 22.89 -1.64
C GLY A 88 18.44 21.65 -2.18
N GLY A 89 17.71 20.54 -2.36
CA GLY A 89 18.25 19.28 -2.87
C GLY A 89 18.52 19.31 -4.37
N LEU A 90 17.98 20.31 -5.08
CA LEU A 90 18.14 20.52 -6.51
C LEU A 90 18.57 21.96 -6.79
N THR A 91 19.44 22.13 -7.77
CA THR A 91 19.78 23.43 -8.35
C THR A 91 19.24 23.44 -9.77
N CYS A 92 18.33 24.37 -10.08
CA CYS A 92 17.77 24.54 -11.41
C CYS A 92 18.80 25.20 -12.36
N ASP A 93 18.55 25.13 -13.67
CA ASP A 93 19.42 25.75 -14.69
C ASP A 93 19.50 27.29 -14.57
N ASP A 94 18.46 27.92 -14.02
CA ASP A 94 18.44 29.37 -13.73
C ASP A 94 19.18 29.75 -12.42
N GLY A 95 19.77 28.76 -11.73
CA GLY A 95 20.51 28.92 -10.50
C GLY A 95 19.64 28.98 -9.23
N SER A 96 18.32 28.86 -9.35
CA SER A 96 17.42 28.74 -8.19
C SER A 96 17.56 27.37 -7.51
N TYR A 97 17.10 27.30 -6.25
CA TYR A 97 17.13 26.07 -5.45
C TYR A 97 15.73 25.55 -5.22
N GLU A 98 15.53 24.27 -5.51
CA GLU A 98 14.25 23.58 -5.30
C GLU A 98 14.43 22.35 -4.39
N PRO A 99 13.39 21.89 -3.69
CA PRO A 99 13.45 20.66 -2.92
C PRO A 99 13.61 19.42 -3.81
N ALA A 100 14.51 18.51 -3.45
CA ALA A 100 14.47 17.15 -4.00
C ALA A 100 13.39 16.36 -3.27
N VAL A 101 12.40 15.84 -4.00
CA VAL A 101 11.26 15.12 -3.42
C VAL A 101 11.28 13.67 -3.87
N THR A 102 11.30 12.77 -2.90
CA THR A 102 11.26 11.32 -3.11
C THR A 102 10.01 10.75 -2.44
N SER A 103 9.16 10.10 -3.23
CA SER A 103 8.02 9.34 -2.73
C SER A 103 8.33 7.84 -2.76
N MET A 104 8.00 7.13 -1.71
CA MET A 104 8.22 5.69 -1.58
C MET A 104 6.89 5.00 -1.26
N SER A 105 6.61 3.91 -1.97
CA SER A 105 5.47 3.03 -1.73
C SER A 105 5.98 1.63 -1.43
N VAL A 106 5.61 1.08 -0.27
CA VAL A 106 6.09 -0.21 0.24
C VAL A 106 4.92 -1.18 0.37
N ASP A 107 5.07 -2.36 -0.21
CA ASP A 107 4.17 -3.49 0.02
C ASP A 107 4.51 -4.15 1.37
N PRO A 108 3.57 -4.19 2.33
CA PRO A 108 3.84 -4.68 3.68
C PRO A 108 4.02 -6.21 3.78
N VAL A 109 3.68 -6.95 2.72
CA VAL A 109 3.80 -8.42 2.69
C VAL A 109 5.14 -8.82 2.09
N THR A 110 5.45 -8.27 0.93
CA THR A 110 6.66 -8.63 0.17
C THR A 110 7.86 -7.80 0.54
N LEU A 111 7.67 -6.66 1.22
CA LEU A 111 8.69 -5.65 1.49
C LEU A 111 9.30 -5.03 0.22
N GLY A 112 8.73 -5.31 -0.95
CA GLY A 112 9.07 -4.69 -2.20
C GLY A 112 8.38 -3.32 -2.34
N GLY A 113 9.02 -2.41 -3.05
CA GLY A 113 8.50 -1.06 -3.19
C GLY A 113 8.88 -0.38 -4.49
N VAL A 114 8.29 0.80 -4.68
CA VAL A 114 8.61 1.71 -5.78
C VAL A 114 9.03 3.04 -5.17
N LEU A 115 10.21 3.50 -5.54
CA LEU A 115 10.72 4.84 -5.26
C LEU A 115 10.47 5.69 -6.50
N SER A 116 9.86 6.85 -6.30
CA SER A 116 9.67 7.88 -7.31
C SER A 116 10.44 9.11 -6.88
N SER A 117 11.42 9.52 -7.67
CA SER A 117 12.18 10.76 -7.47
C SER A 117 11.75 11.76 -8.53
N ASP A 118 11.22 12.89 -8.07
CA ASP A 118 10.96 14.03 -8.93
C ASP A 118 12.20 14.93 -8.92
N SER A 119 12.93 14.93 -10.05
CA SER A 119 14.17 15.68 -10.15
C SER A 119 13.95 17.17 -10.40
N ASN A 120 12.72 17.67 -10.36
CA ASN A 120 12.40 18.98 -10.90
C ASN A 120 11.17 19.64 -10.30
N PHE A 121 10.75 19.25 -9.09
CA PHE A 121 9.52 19.69 -8.43
C PHE A 121 9.08 21.14 -8.76
N GLY A 122 10.02 22.10 -8.76
CA GLY A 122 9.81 23.48 -9.26
C GLY A 122 10.72 23.95 -10.42
N CYS A 123 11.70 23.16 -10.88
CA CYS A 123 12.54 23.53 -12.01
C CYS A 123 11.82 23.27 -13.35
N GLU A 124 12.18 23.96 -14.44
CA GLU A 124 11.65 23.68 -15.79
C GLU A 124 12.35 22.46 -16.43
N GLY A 125 11.64 21.65 -17.23
CA GLY A 125 12.25 20.50 -17.96
C GLY A 125 12.31 19.16 -17.20
N GLY A 126 11.43 18.97 -16.22
CA GLY A 126 11.56 17.90 -15.25
C GLY A 126 11.24 16.50 -15.70
N THR A 127 11.91 15.53 -15.09
CA THR A 127 11.58 14.11 -15.28
C THR A 127 11.33 13.44 -13.94
N VAL A 128 10.20 12.73 -13.84
CA VAL A 128 9.98 11.80 -12.74
C VAL A 128 10.67 10.49 -13.08
N THR A 129 11.58 10.07 -12.21
CA THR A 129 12.24 8.76 -12.33
C THR A 129 11.64 7.80 -11.31
N THR A 130 11.41 6.56 -11.73
CA THR A 130 10.89 5.52 -10.86
C THR A 130 11.82 4.31 -10.86
N SER A 131 12.12 3.79 -9.69
CA SER A 131 12.90 2.57 -9.51
C SER A 131 12.19 1.63 -8.53
N ALA A 132 12.32 0.32 -8.76
CA ALA A 132 11.91 -0.68 -7.80
C ALA A 132 13.00 -0.84 -6.73
N PHE A 133 12.59 -1.04 -5.48
CA PHE A 133 13.48 -1.40 -4.39
C PHE A 133 12.91 -2.57 -3.59
N GLN A 134 13.75 -3.15 -2.74
CA GLN A 134 13.38 -4.24 -1.85
C GLN A 134 13.96 -3.95 -0.47
N LEU A 135 13.11 -4.01 0.56
CA LEU A 135 13.53 -3.89 1.94
C LEU A 135 13.88 -5.26 2.51
N GLN A 136 14.89 -5.27 3.36
CA GLN A 136 15.29 -6.40 4.19
C GLN A 136 15.34 -5.94 5.65
N ARG A 137 14.71 -6.72 6.54
CA ARG A 137 14.74 -6.45 7.97
C ARG A 137 16.16 -6.55 8.51
N VAL A 138 16.51 -5.60 9.38
CA VAL A 138 17.72 -5.64 10.20
C VAL A 138 17.36 -6.20 11.57
N GLY A 139 17.87 -7.39 11.89
CA GLY A 139 17.61 -8.07 13.16
C GLY A 139 16.34 -8.91 13.18
#